data_AF-A0A2J4G9N4-F1
#
_entry.id   AF-A0A2J4G9N4-F1
#
_cell.length_a   1.000
_cell.length_b   1.000
_cell.length_c   1.000
_cell.angle_alpha   90.00
_cell.angle_beta   90.00
_cell.angle_gamma   90.00
#
_symmetry.space_group_name_H-M   'P 1'
#
loop_
_entity.id
_entity.type
_entity.pdbx_description
1 polymer ?
#
loop_
_entity_poly.entity_id
_entity_poly.type
_entity_poly.pdbx_seq_one_letter_code
_entity_poly.pdbx_strand_id
1 'polypeptide(L)'
;MTVEYPESNCLDEALETLLDRVVEHASRRGFRASKEGVKSGIGFSVETPYLVAEGMVARGMLDRDGCRFSVSSTGDSFLQRAVEIAFLIRGESLFPEFDRGRLIGAVIYALYDWSNTKRGEEMLLDASRVLETLKRLREENPDAFRLAAVTLPRLYYEDCRYTPIKLLQEILEVTRGKH
;
A
#
# COMPACT_ATOMS: atom_id res chain seq x y z
N MET A 1 -3.23 -18.56 -25.24
CA MET A 1 -3.58 -18.65 -23.82
C MET A 1 -4.70 -17.66 -23.57
N THR A 2 -5.93 -18.15 -23.43
CA THR A 2 -7.08 -17.34 -23.03
C THR A 2 -6.92 -17.01 -21.56
N VAL A 3 -6.79 -15.72 -21.25
CA VAL A 3 -6.82 -15.22 -19.87
C VAL A 3 -8.27 -15.40 -19.40
N GLU A 4 -8.54 -16.43 -18.61
CA GLU A 4 -9.80 -16.54 -17.89
C GLU A 4 -9.81 -15.45 -16.81
N TYR A 5 -10.48 -14.34 -17.11
CA TYR A 5 -10.81 -13.36 -16.08
C TYR A 5 -11.66 -14.06 -15.02
N PRO A 6 -11.33 -13.95 -13.73
CA PRO A 6 -12.21 -14.45 -12.68
C PRO A 6 -13.60 -13.85 -12.86
N GLU A 7 -14.65 -14.65 -12.69
CA GLU A 7 -16.03 -14.17 -12.73
C GLU A 7 -16.16 -12.94 -11.81
N SER A 8 -16.83 -11.88 -12.28
CA SER A 8 -16.93 -10.58 -11.58
C SER A 8 -17.22 -10.72 -10.08
N ASN A 9 -18.07 -11.68 -9.70
CA ASN A 9 -18.47 -11.95 -8.32
C ASN A 9 -17.32 -12.46 -7.43
N CYS A 10 -16.36 -13.20 -7.98
CA CYS A 10 -15.18 -13.66 -7.24
C CYS A 10 -14.24 -12.47 -6.92
N LEU A 11 -14.13 -11.47 -7.80
CA LEU A 11 -13.26 -10.32 -7.58
C LEU A 11 -13.80 -9.35 -6.52
N ASP A 12 -15.13 -9.19 -6.45
CA ASP A 12 -15.76 -8.45 -5.37
C ASP A 12 -15.44 -9.07 -4.00
N GLU A 13 -15.54 -10.39 -3.85
CA GLU A 13 -15.21 -11.06 -2.58
C GLU A 13 -13.72 -10.93 -2.22
N ALA A 14 -12.83 -11.02 -3.21
CA ALA A 14 -11.39 -10.81 -2.98
C ALA A 14 -11.09 -9.39 -2.49
N LEU A 15 -11.71 -8.39 -3.10
CA LEU A 15 -11.58 -7.00 -2.69
C LEU A 15 -12.18 -6.78 -1.30
N GLU A 16 -13.38 -7.29 -1.03
CA GLU A 16 -14.00 -7.19 0.29
C GLU A 16 -13.14 -7.82 1.39
N THR A 17 -12.58 -9.00 1.14
CA THR A 17 -11.64 -9.69 2.06
C THR A 17 -10.43 -8.81 2.38
N LEU A 18 -9.83 -8.17 1.36
CA LEU A 18 -8.72 -7.23 1.53
C LEU A 18 -9.15 -6.03 2.37
N LEU A 19 -10.28 -5.40 2.04
CA LEU A 19 -10.76 -4.18 2.70
C LEU A 19 -11.13 -4.44 4.17
N ASP A 20 -11.79 -5.56 4.47
CA ASP A 20 -12.06 -5.99 5.84
C ASP A 20 -10.79 -6.10 6.66
N ARG A 21 -9.78 -6.76 6.11
CA ARG A 21 -8.51 -6.96 6.82
C ARG A 21 -7.78 -5.64 7.08
N VAL A 22 -7.79 -4.72 6.12
CA VAL A 22 -7.18 -3.40 6.27
C VAL A 22 -7.89 -2.58 7.35
N VAL A 23 -9.22 -2.55 7.33
CA VAL A 23 -10.03 -1.85 8.34
C VAL A 23 -9.79 -2.44 9.73
N GLU A 24 -9.68 -3.77 9.84
CA GLU A 24 -9.33 -4.44 11.09
C GLU A 24 -7.96 -3.98 11.62
N HIS A 25 -6.91 -3.97 10.78
CA HIS A 25 -5.58 -3.51 11.16
C HIS A 25 -5.54 -2.03 11.56
N ALA A 26 -6.33 -1.20 10.87
CA ALA A 26 -6.48 0.23 11.16
C ALA A 26 -7.17 0.45 12.52
N SER A 27 -8.28 -0.25 12.76
CA SER A 27 -9.06 -0.18 14.00
C SER A 27 -8.23 -0.55 15.23
N ARG A 28 -7.45 -1.64 15.15
CA ARG A 28 -6.52 -2.08 16.21
C ARG A 28 -5.48 -1.01 16.60
N ARG A 29 -5.21 -0.04 15.73
CA ARG A 29 -4.27 1.08 15.96
C ARG A 29 -4.97 2.40 16.30
N GLY A 30 -6.28 2.39 16.53
CA GLY A 30 -7.07 3.61 16.77
C GLY A 30 -7.18 4.50 15.52
N PHE A 31 -7.02 3.92 14.34
CA PHE A 31 -7.09 4.62 13.06
C PHE A 31 -8.46 4.40 12.43
N ARG A 32 -9.29 5.45 12.41
CA ARG A 32 -10.62 5.39 11.78
C ARG A 32 -10.48 5.28 10.27
N ALA A 33 -10.88 4.15 9.70
CA ALA A 33 -10.92 3.91 8.27
C ALA A 33 -12.20 3.14 7.91
N SER A 34 -12.85 3.50 6.80
CA SER A 34 -13.94 2.71 6.21
C SER A 34 -13.42 1.97 4.97
N LYS A 35 -14.14 0.90 4.58
CA LYS A 35 -13.85 0.15 3.35
C LYS A 35 -13.87 1.07 2.13
N GLU A 36 -14.88 1.93 2.03
CA GLU A 36 -15.05 2.90 0.95
C GLU A 36 -13.90 3.91 0.90
N GLY A 37 -13.47 4.39 2.06
CA GLY A 37 -12.32 5.28 2.16
C GLY A 37 -11.06 4.61 1.64
N VAL A 38 -10.77 3.39 2.09
CA VAL A 38 -9.63 2.60 1.61
C VAL A 38 -9.74 2.34 0.11
N LYS A 39 -10.88 1.83 -0.37
CA LYS A 39 -11.15 1.57 -1.79
C LYS A 39 -10.92 2.81 -2.65
N SER A 40 -11.43 3.97 -2.22
CA SER A 40 -11.26 5.25 -2.94
C SER A 40 -9.83 5.79 -2.96
N GLY A 41 -8.96 5.28 -2.09
CA GLY A 41 -7.53 5.61 -2.09
C GLY A 41 -6.69 4.70 -2.96
N ILE A 42 -7.21 3.52 -3.32
CA ILE A 42 -6.50 2.57 -4.17
C ILE A 42 -6.66 3.01 -5.63
N GLY A 43 -5.69 3.78 -6.10
CA GLY A 43 -5.61 4.23 -7.49
C GLY A 43 -6.56 5.34 -7.87
N PHE A 44 -6.71 5.53 -9.18
CA PHE A 44 -7.47 6.63 -9.77
C PHE A 44 -8.71 6.16 -10.53
N SER A 45 -8.76 4.89 -10.93
CA SER A 45 -9.89 4.31 -11.64
C SER A 45 -10.69 3.40 -10.72
N VAL A 46 -11.98 3.22 -11.05
CA VAL A 46 -12.89 2.31 -10.33
C VAL A 46 -12.40 0.86 -10.37
N GLU A 47 -11.59 0.51 -11.38
CA GLU A 47 -11.04 -0.83 -11.61
C GLU A 47 -9.76 -1.10 -10.80
N THR A 48 -9.01 -0.06 -10.41
CA THR A 48 -7.70 -0.23 -9.76
C THR A 48 -7.77 -1.07 -8.47
N PRO A 49 -8.75 -0.89 -7.57
CA PRO A 49 -8.89 -1.75 -6.39
C PRO A 49 -9.02 -3.23 -6.70
N TYR A 50 -9.73 -3.57 -7.79
CA TYR A 50 -9.93 -4.94 -8.24
C TYR A 50 -8.64 -5.54 -8.80
N LEU A 51 -7.87 -4.76 -9.57
CA LEU A 51 -6.56 -5.17 -10.08
C LEU A 51 -5.55 -5.42 -8.95
N VAL A 52 -5.61 -4.62 -7.88
CA VAL A 52 -4.80 -4.85 -6.67
C VAL A 52 -5.22 -6.16 -6.00
N ALA A 53 -6.52 -6.39 -5.81
CA ALA A 53 -7.01 -7.63 -5.20
C ALA A 53 -6.64 -8.87 -6.02
N GLU A 54 -6.91 -8.87 -7.33
CA GLU A 54 -6.50 -9.92 -8.26
C GLU A 54 -4.98 -10.12 -8.21
N GLY A 55 -4.23 -9.03 -8.16
CA GLY A 55 -2.80 -9.08 -8.08
C GLY A 55 -2.30 -9.71 -6.77
N MET A 56 -2.95 -9.45 -5.65
CA MET A 56 -2.62 -10.09 -4.38
C MET A 56 -2.92 -11.59 -4.41
N VAL A 57 -3.97 -12.04 -5.12
CA VAL A 57 -4.22 -13.47 -5.37
C VAL A 57 -3.07 -14.07 -6.19
N ALA A 58 -2.72 -13.47 -7.32
CA ALA A 58 -1.64 -13.96 -8.19
C ALA A 58 -0.27 -14.08 -7.50
N ARG A 59 -0.06 -13.35 -6.40
CA ARG A 59 1.20 -13.28 -5.66
C ARG A 59 1.19 -14.07 -4.35
N GLY A 60 0.11 -14.81 -4.07
CA GLY A 60 -0.02 -15.64 -2.87
C GLY A 60 -0.26 -14.85 -1.58
N MET A 61 -0.77 -13.63 -1.69
CA MET A 61 -1.14 -12.78 -0.55
C MET A 61 -2.62 -12.91 -0.18
N LEU A 62 -3.45 -13.33 -1.14
CA LEU A 62 -4.81 -13.80 -0.91
C LEU A 62 -4.88 -15.26 -1.37
N ASP A 63 -5.32 -16.14 -0.48
CA ASP A 63 -5.60 -17.54 -0.79
C ASP A 63 -7.02 -17.65 -1.34
N ARG A 64 -7.21 -18.49 -2.36
CA ARG A 64 -8.48 -18.68 -3.07
C ARG A 64 -8.97 -20.12 -2.94
N ASP A 65 -10.20 -20.30 -2.49
CA ASP A 65 -10.96 -21.55 -2.55
C ASP A 65 -12.32 -21.31 -3.23
N GLY A 66 -12.40 -21.60 -4.53
CA GLY A 66 -13.55 -21.20 -5.36
C GLY A 66 -13.67 -19.67 -5.46
N CYS A 67 -14.79 -19.09 -5.01
CA CYS A 67 -14.95 -17.64 -4.83
C CYS A 67 -14.81 -17.19 -3.38
N ARG A 68 -14.31 -18.03 -2.46
CA ARG A 68 -13.99 -17.60 -1.09
C ARG A 68 -12.53 -17.23 -1.00
N PHE A 69 -12.25 -16.17 -0.26
CA PHE A 69 -10.89 -15.66 -0.10
C PHE A 69 -10.52 -15.56 1.36
N SER A 70 -9.25 -15.79 1.65
CA SER A 70 -8.65 -15.49 2.94
C SER A 70 -7.31 -14.81 2.74
N VAL A 71 -6.91 -13.97 3.69
CA VAL A 71 -5.60 -13.32 3.65
C VAL A 71 -4.55 -14.31 4.17
N SER A 72 -3.51 -14.56 3.37
CA SER A 72 -2.38 -15.39 3.80
C SER A 72 -1.56 -14.68 4.88
N SER A 73 -0.66 -15.37 5.58
CA SER A 73 0.22 -14.73 6.58
C SER A 73 1.09 -13.62 5.99
N THR A 74 1.56 -13.82 4.76
CA THR A 74 2.33 -12.84 3.98
C THR A 74 1.46 -11.64 3.61
N GLY A 75 0.24 -11.87 3.10
CA GLY A 75 -0.69 -10.80 2.80
C GLY A 75 -1.10 -9.99 4.02
N ASP A 76 -1.33 -10.66 5.15
CA ASP A 76 -1.72 -10.02 6.41
C ASP A 76 -0.61 -9.08 6.90
N SER A 77 0.63 -9.58 6.89
CA SER A 77 1.81 -8.79 7.25
C SER A 77 2.01 -7.62 6.29
N PHE A 78 1.78 -7.79 4.99
CA PHE A 78 1.93 -6.73 3.99
C PHE A 78 0.91 -5.60 4.24
N LEU A 79 -0.37 -5.95 4.42
CA LEU A 79 -1.43 -4.99 4.71
C LEU A 79 -1.18 -4.29 6.06
N GLN A 80 -0.69 -5.02 7.05
CA GLN A 80 -0.28 -4.44 8.33
C GLN A 80 0.83 -3.39 8.15
N ARG A 81 1.85 -3.66 7.34
CA ARG A 81 2.92 -2.68 7.04
C ARG A 81 2.38 -1.46 6.32
N ALA A 82 1.47 -1.62 5.37
CA ALA A 82 0.82 -0.50 4.69
C ALA A 82 0.07 0.42 5.68
N VAL A 83 -0.68 -0.17 6.63
CA VAL A 83 -1.36 0.60 7.69
C VAL A 83 -0.36 1.29 8.62
N GLU A 84 0.74 0.63 8.99
CA GLU A 84 1.79 1.24 9.82
C GLU A 84 2.47 2.43 9.14
N ILE A 85 2.76 2.31 7.84
CA ILE A 85 3.30 3.39 7.03
C ILE A 85 2.31 4.55 6.99
N ALA A 86 1.04 4.30 6.66
CA ALA A 86 0.00 5.33 6.63
C ALA A 86 -0.13 6.05 7.99
N PHE A 87 -0.12 5.30 9.10
CA PHE A 87 -0.15 5.86 10.45
C PHE A 87 1.07 6.74 10.74
N LEU A 88 2.26 6.31 10.32
CA LEU A 88 3.52 7.01 10.52
C LEU A 88 3.54 8.36 9.78
N ILE A 89 3.09 8.38 8.53
CA ILE A 89 3.22 9.56 7.66
C ILE A 89 2.04 10.54 7.75
N ARG A 90 0.94 10.16 8.41
CA ARG A 90 -0.34 10.89 8.38
C ARG A 90 -0.23 12.40 8.63
N GLY A 91 0.60 12.83 9.58
CA GLY A 91 0.70 14.23 10.00
C GLY A 91 1.33 15.12 8.94
N GLU A 92 2.15 14.54 8.08
CA GLU A 92 2.88 15.23 7.02
C GLU A 92 2.27 14.94 5.64
N SER A 93 1.43 13.92 5.53
CA SER A 93 0.92 13.40 4.25
C SER A 93 -0.05 14.32 3.51
N LEU A 94 -0.39 15.52 4.01
CA LEU A 94 -1.33 16.47 3.38
C LEU A 94 -2.69 15.86 2.94
N PHE A 95 -3.12 14.74 3.53
CA PHE A 95 -4.48 14.21 3.37
C PHE A 95 -5.41 14.88 4.40
N PRO A 96 -6.67 15.17 4.06
CA PRO A 96 -7.64 15.65 5.04
C PRO A 96 -7.75 14.70 6.24
N GLU A 97 -7.82 15.22 7.46
CA GLU A 97 -7.77 14.41 8.70
C GLU A 97 -8.88 13.34 8.81
N PHE A 98 -9.99 13.56 8.12
CA PHE A 98 -11.15 12.65 8.06
C PHE A 98 -11.01 11.55 7.01
N ASP A 99 -9.96 11.59 6.17
CA ASP A 99 -9.77 10.72 5.01
C ASP A 99 -8.63 9.70 5.19
N ARG A 100 -8.52 9.15 6.41
CA ARG A 100 -7.45 8.23 6.79
C ARG A 100 -7.51 6.89 6.06
N GLY A 101 -8.72 6.45 5.70
CA GLY A 101 -8.90 5.27 4.84
C GLY A 101 -8.24 5.47 3.49
N ARG A 102 -8.43 6.63 2.86
CA ARG A 102 -7.84 6.92 1.55
C ARG A 102 -6.32 7.02 1.59
N LEU A 103 -5.74 7.56 2.66
CA LEU A 103 -4.29 7.50 2.86
C LEU A 103 -3.78 6.06 2.91
N ILE A 104 -4.46 5.16 3.64
CA ILE A 104 -4.10 3.74 3.66
C ILE A 104 -4.21 3.13 2.26
N GLY A 105 -5.31 3.37 1.55
CA GLY A 105 -5.50 2.88 0.19
C GLY A 105 -4.40 3.36 -0.76
N ALA A 106 -4.01 4.62 -0.65
CA ALA A 106 -2.94 5.20 -1.45
C ALA A 106 -1.57 4.57 -1.16
N VAL A 107 -1.29 4.26 0.11
CA VAL A 107 -0.07 3.53 0.50
C VAL A 107 -0.10 2.08 -0.02
N ILE A 108 -1.23 1.37 0.10
CA ILE A 108 -1.39 0.02 -0.45
C ILE A 108 -1.11 0.04 -1.95
N TYR A 109 -1.72 1.00 -2.66
CA TYR A 109 -1.53 1.11 -4.09
C TYR A 109 -0.10 1.44 -4.47
N ALA A 110 0.55 2.41 -3.81
CA ALA A 110 1.96 2.73 -4.06
C ALA A 110 2.88 1.52 -3.84
N LEU A 111 2.69 0.78 -2.74
CA LEU A 111 3.48 -0.42 -2.47
C LEU A 111 3.21 -1.53 -3.51
N TYR A 112 1.95 -1.72 -3.92
CA TYR A 112 1.57 -2.70 -4.93
C TYR A 112 2.14 -2.32 -6.31
N ASP A 113 1.82 -1.14 -6.82
CA ASP A 113 2.18 -0.63 -8.15
C ASP A 113 3.68 -0.80 -8.40
N TRP A 114 4.49 -0.46 -7.41
CA TRP A 114 5.93 -0.46 -7.52
C TRP A 114 6.59 -1.85 -7.41
N SER A 115 5.86 -2.86 -6.92
CA SER A 115 6.41 -4.18 -6.66
C SER A 115 5.58 -5.32 -7.28
N ASN A 116 4.62 -4.98 -8.13
CA ASN A 116 3.71 -5.95 -8.75
C ASN A 116 4.46 -6.97 -9.64
N THR A 117 5.71 -6.79 -10.02
CA THR A 117 6.46 -7.83 -10.74
C THR A 117 7.02 -8.93 -9.84
N LYS A 118 6.93 -8.78 -8.51
CA LYS A 118 7.55 -9.65 -7.50
C LYS A 118 6.56 -10.62 -6.85
N ARG A 119 7.09 -11.62 -6.14
CA ARG A 119 6.27 -12.51 -5.29
C ARG A 119 5.87 -11.80 -4.00
N GLY A 120 4.78 -12.25 -3.35
CA GLY A 120 4.25 -11.61 -2.14
C GLY A 120 5.28 -11.45 -1.01
N GLU A 121 6.16 -12.42 -0.80
CA GLU A 121 7.21 -12.36 0.23
C GLU A 121 8.23 -11.23 -0.04
N GLU A 122 8.59 -11.03 -1.30
CA GLU A 122 9.51 -9.95 -1.71
C GLU A 122 8.83 -8.58 -1.57
N MET A 123 7.54 -8.48 -1.91
CA MET A 123 6.75 -7.27 -1.70
C MET A 123 6.65 -6.91 -0.21
N LEU A 124 6.45 -7.92 0.65
CA LEU A 124 6.45 -7.75 2.11
C LEU A 124 7.81 -7.25 2.63
N LEU A 125 8.92 -7.80 2.11
CA LEU A 125 10.26 -7.35 2.47
C LEU A 125 10.47 -5.88 2.08
N ASP A 126 10.04 -5.49 0.88
CA ASP A 126 10.12 -4.09 0.43
C ASP A 126 9.26 -3.17 1.30
N ALA A 127 8.01 -3.54 1.59
CA ALA A 127 7.14 -2.78 2.48
C ALA A 127 7.75 -2.60 3.88
N SER A 128 8.41 -3.63 4.40
CA SER A 128 9.10 -3.57 5.69
C SER A 128 10.31 -2.62 5.64
N ARG A 129 11.12 -2.67 4.57
CA ARG A 129 12.25 -1.75 4.36
C ARG A 129 11.81 -0.30 4.21
N VAL A 130 10.68 -0.05 3.54
CA VAL A 130 10.08 1.28 3.43
C VAL A 130 9.72 1.81 4.81
N LEU A 131 9.01 1.02 5.61
CA LEU A 131 8.62 1.43 6.96
C LEU A 131 9.84 1.72 7.84
N GLU A 132 10.85 0.87 7.82
CA GLU A 132 12.10 1.07 8.58
C GLU A 132 12.82 2.34 8.14
N THR A 133 12.93 2.57 6.84
CA THR A 133 13.58 3.77 6.30
C THR A 133 12.82 5.03 6.70
N LEU A 134 11.49 5.03 6.61
CA LEU A 134 10.67 6.17 7.04
C LEU A 134 10.82 6.45 8.55
N LYS A 135 10.89 5.41 9.38
CA LYS A 135 11.13 5.56 10.82
C LYS A 135 12.47 6.25 11.09
N ARG A 136 13.55 5.79 10.44
CA ARG A 136 14.87 6.43 10.56
C ARG A 136 14.86 7.87 10.04
N LEU A 137 14.28 8.11 8.87
CA LEU A 137 14.19 9.46 8.30
C LEU A 137 13.50 10.44 9.26
N ARG A 138 12.43 10.01 9.92
CA ARG A 138 11.71 10.86 10.88
C ARG A 138 12.60 11.34 12.03
N GLU A 139 13.57 10.52 12.44
CA GLU A 139 14.47 10.79 13.55
C GLU A 139 15.75 11.52 13.09
N GLU A 140 16.32 11.09 11.96
CA GLU A 140 17.64 11.53 11.47
C GLU A 140 17.57 12.73 10.52
N ASN A 141 16.49 12.87 9.75
CA ASN A 141 16.32 13.94 8.75
C ASN A 141 14.82 14.26 8.55
N PRO A 142 14.22 15.08 9.44
CA PRO A 142 12.79 15.39 9.39
C PRO A 142 12.32 16.02 8.08
N ASP A 143 13.17 16.80 7.39
CA ASP A 143 12.81 17.40 6.10
C ASP A 143 12.67 16.35 5.00
N ALA A 144 13.59 15.38 4.95
CA ALA A 144 13.48 14.21 4.08
C ALA A 144 12.25 13.36 4.40
N PHE A 145 11.94 13.19 5.69
CA PHE A 145 10.72 12.50 6.12
C PHE A 145 9.46 13.21 5.63
N ARG A 146 9.35 14.54 5.81
CA ARG A 146 8.20 15.32 5.31
C ARG A 146 8.03 15.16 3.81
N LEU A 147 9.12 15.28 3.06
CA LEU A 147 9.09 15.10 1.61
C LEU A 147 8.62 13.68 1.23
N ALA A 148 9.14 12.66 1.90
CA ALA A 148 8.72 11.27 1.67
C ALA A 148 7.24 11.05 2.01
N ALA A 149 6.77 11.59 3.13
CA ALA A 149 5.39 11.46 3.59
C ALA A 149 4.37 12.11 2.65
N VAL A 150 4.71 13.23 2.03
CA VAL A 150 3.89 13.88 0.99
C VAL A 150 3.90 13.06 -0.30
N THR A 151 5.07 12.54 -0.67
CA THR A 151 5.32 12.04 -2.02
C THR A 151 4.93 10.58 -2.20
N LEU A 152 5.23 9.73 -1.21
CA LEU A 152 4.95 8.29 -1.21
C LEU A 152 3.50 7.93 -1.60
N PRO A 153 2.45 8.50 -0.97
CA PRO A 153 1.07 8.15 -1.30
C PRO A 153 0.56 8.84 -2.57
N ARG A 154 1.40 9.54 -3.34
CA ARG A 154 0.99 10.37 -4.49
C ARG A 154 1.75 10.09 -5.78
N LEU A 155 2.91 9.42 -5.71
CA LEU A 155 3.65 9.05 -6.91
C LEU A 155 3.25 7.66 -7.36
N TYR A 156 2.84 7.57 -8.62
CA TYR A 156 2.40 6.36 -9.28
C TYR A 156 3.23 6.20 -10.55
N TYR A 157 3.74 5.00 -10.82
CA TYR A 157 4.68 4.77 -11.92
C TYR A 157 4.22 3.57 -12.73
N GLU A 158 3.59 3.84 -13.88
CA GLU A 158 3.13 2.81 -14.82
C GLU A 158 4.27 1.93 -15.38
N ASP A 159 5.52 2.40 -15.30
CA ASP A 159 6.66 1.82 -16.00
C ASP A 159 7.51 0.82 -15.19
N CYS A 160 7.18 0.52 -13.93
CA CYS A 160 7.94 -0.38 -13.03
C CYS A 160 9.45 -0.06 -12.84
N ARG A 161 9.94 1.05 -13.40
CA ARG A 161 11.37 1.47 -13.38
C ARG A 161 11.75 2.26 -12.13
N TYR A 162 10.77 2.57 -11.29
CA TYR A 162 10.92 3.42 -10.12
C TYR A 162 10.25 2.74 -8.92
N THR A 163 10.97 2.64 -7.79
CA THR A 163 10.56 1.86 -6.61
C THR A 163 10.47 2.76 -5.38
N PRO A 164 9.77 2.34 -4.31
CA PRO A 164 9.72 3.11 -3.06
C PRO A 164 11.11 3.41 -2.54
N ILE A 165 11.97 2.40 -2.62
CA ILE A 165 13.34 2.46 -2.12
C ILE A 165 14.14 3.49 -2.93
N LYS A 166 13.98 3.51 -4.26
CA LYS A 166 14.63 4.48 -5.13
C LYS A 166 14.15 5.91 -4.83
N LEU A 167 12.85 6.10 -4.64
CA LEU A 167 12.30 7.40 -4.22
C LEU A 167 12.96 7.88 -2.91
N LEU A 168 13.01 7.02 -1.90
CA LEU A 168 13.60 7.37 -0.60
C LEU A 168 15.11 7.65 -0.71
N GLN A 169 15.82 6.93 -1.57
CA GLN A 169 17.24 7.19 -1.85
C GLN A 169 17.45 8.55 -2.52
N GLU A 170 16.65 8.90 -3.53
CA GLU A 170 16.77 10.18 -4.22
C GLU A 170 16.41 11.36 -3.30
N ILE A 171 15.38 11.19 -2.44
CA ILE A 171 15.03 12.19 -1.42
C ILE A 171 16.20 12.41 -0.44
N LEU A 172 16.88 11.34 -0.02
CA LEU A 172 18.06 11.42 0.84
C LEU A 172 19.21 12.18 0.17
N GLU A 173 19.46 11.94 -1.11
CA GLU A 173 20.53 12.62 -1.86
C GLU A 173 20.25 14.12 -2.00
N VAL A 174 19.04 14.50 -2.37
CA VAL A 174 18.65 15.91 -2.57
C VAL A 174 18.67 16.70 -1.25
N THR A 175 18.35 16.06 -0.13
CA THR A 175 18.31 16.72 1.19
C THR A 175 19.68 16.83 1.84
N ARG A 176 20.63 15.93 1.55
CA ARG A 176 22.04 16.05 1.99
C ARG A 176 22.76 17.26 1.41
N GLY A 177 22.37 17.72 0.21
CA GLY A 177 22.98 18.89 -0.44
C GLY A 177 22.51 20.25 0.06
N LYS A 178 21.67 20.30 1.11
CA LYS A 178 21.07 21.55 1.65
C LYS A 178 21.62 21.97 3.02
N HIS A 179 22.71 21.37 3.49
CA HIS A 179 23.41 21.74 4.73
C HIS A 179 24.79 22.32 4.45
#